data_AF-A0A7S4B0E8-F1
#
_entry.id   AF-A0A7S4B0E8-F1
#
_cell.length_a   1.000
_cell.length_b   1.000
_cell.length_c   1.000
_cell.angle_alpha   90.00
_cell.angle_beta   90.00
_cell.angle_gamma   90.00
#
_symmetry.space_group_name_H-M   'P 1'
#
loop_
_entity.id
_entity.type
_entity.pdbx_description
1 polymer ?
#
loop_
_entity_poly.entity_id
_entity_poly.type
_entity_poly.pdbx_seq_one_letter_code
_entity_poly.pdbx_strand_id
1 'polypeptide(L)'
;GLSLVWSSKSSGMHGTLSIWAAELDGGGYLTKQMRSSARICFGHFASRSFEAPKGVRVLEVTDKGAAALSQSPHLSAVVDVLLPHPRHYRLVFTDKSAVPPL
;
A
#
# COMPACT_ATOMS: atom_id res chain seq x y z
N GLY A 1 0.84 1.98 -8.19
CA GLY A 1 -0.46 1.52 -8.71
C GLY A 1 -1.32 1.03 -7.56
N LEU A 2 -2.42 0.35 -7.88
CA LEU A 2 -3.24 -0.38 -6.93
C LEU A 2 -3.39 -1.82 -7.43
N SER A 3 -3.23 -2.79 -6.53
CA SER A 3 -3.48 -4.20 -6.81
C SER A 3 -4.74 -4.65 -6.09
N LEU A 4 -5.58 -5.44 -6.77
CA LEU A 4 -6.78 -6.01 -6.15
C LEU A 4 -6.33 -7.08 -5.15
N VAL A 5 -6.84 -7.01 -3.91
CA VAL A 5 -6.55 -7.99 -2.86
C VAL A 5 -7.71 -8.95 -2.67
N TRP A 6 -8.94 -8.44 -2.70
CA TRP A 6 -10.16 -9.23 -2.54
C TRP A 6 -11.35 -8.51 -3.14
N SER A 7 -12.37 -9.26 -3.59
CA SER A 7 -13.65 -8.70 -4.02
C SER A 7 -14.82 -9.60 -3.68
N SER A 8 -16.00 -9.01 -3.53
CA SER A 8 -17.22 -9.75 -3.18
C SER A 8 -17.84 -10.55 -4.33
N LYS A 9 -17.24 -10.57 -5.54
CA LYS A 9 -17.80 -11.22 -6.75
C LYS A 9 -18.24 -12.67 -6.55
N SER A 10 -17.49 -13.44 -5.76
CA SER A 10 -17.76 -14.87 -5.47
C SER A 10 -18.20 -15.12 -4.03
N SER A 11 -18.40 -14.07 -3.24
CA SER A 11 -18.61 -14.15 -1.78
C SER A 11 -20.06 -14.43 -1.37
N GLY A 12 -21.01 -14.42 -2.32
CA GLY A 12 -22.45 -14.51 -2.02
C GLY A 12 -23.01 -13.30 -1.26
N MET A 13 -22.20 -12.26 -1.01
CA MET A 13 -22.64 -11.04 -0.34
C MET A 13 -23.59 -10.24 -1.23
N HIS A 14 -24.65 -9.68 -0.64
CA HIS A 14 -25.60 -8.80 -1.34
C HIS A 14 -24.99 -7.47 -1.82
N GLY A 15 -23.83 -7.08 -1.28
CA GLY A 15 -23.18 -5.81 -1.60
C GLY A 15 -21.92 -5.98 -2.46
N THR A 16 -21.72 -5.04 -3.39
CA THR A 16 -20.47 -4.89 -4.13
C THR A 16 -19.40 -4.25 -3.24
N LEU A 17 -18.29 -4.97 -3.04
CA LEU A 17 -17.14 -4.49 -2.29
C LEU A 17 -15.86 -5.02 -2.95
N SER A 18 -14.85 -4.18 -3.05
CA SER A 18 -13.49 -4.59 -3.41
C SER A 18 -12.47 -3.91 -2.51
N ILE A 19 -11.39 -4.62 -2.22
CA ILE A 19 -10.30 -4.21 -1.34
C ILE A 19 -9.01 -4.22 -2.16
N TRP A 20 -8.26 -3.12 -2.10
CA TRP A 20 -7.08 -2.87 -2.93
C TRP A 20 -5.87 -2.51 -2.08
N ALA A 21 -4.69 -3.01 -2.44
CA ALA A 21 -3.41 -2.65 -1.84
C ALA A 21 -2.71 -1.58 -2.66
N ALA A 22 -1.97 -0.68 -1.99
CA ALA A 22 -1.10 0.27 -2.66
C ALA A 22 0.16 -0.41 -3.16
N GLU A 23 0.51 -0.20 -4.42
CA GLU A 23 1.85 -0.53 -4.91
C GLU A 23 2.73 0.72 -4.73
N LEU A 24 3.59 0.66 -3.73
CA LEU A 24 4.47 1.78 -3.33
C LEU A 24 5.72 1.88 -4.23
N ASP A 25 6.04 0.78 -4.93
CA ASP A 25 7.21 0.59 -5.77
C ASP A 25 7.00 1.08 -7.21
N GLY A 26 6.72 2.37 -7.38
CA GLY A 26 6.46 2.98 -8.69
C GLY A 26 7.71 3.33 -9.52
N GLY A 27 8.77 2.51 -9.56
CA GLY A 27 9.94 2.78 -10.42
C GLY A 27 10.93 1.63 -10.55
N GLY A 28 11.71 1.61 -11.62
CA GLY A 28 12.73 0.59 -11.90
C GLY A 28 13.82 0.50 -10.81
N TYR A 29 14.55 -0.62 -10.77
CA TYR A 29 15.53 -0.95 -9.72
C TYR A 29 16.52 0.18 -9.40
N LEU A 30 17.05 0.85 -10.43
CA LEU A 30 17.95 2.01 -10.30
C LEU A 30 17.28 3.20 -9.59
N THR A 31 16.01 3.47 -9.88
CA THR A 31 15.26 4.56 -9.23
C THR A 31 14.82 4.23 -7.81
N LYS A 32 14.86 2.96 -7.38
CA LYS A 32 14.56 2.56 -6.00
C LYS A 32 15.74 2.82 -5.08
N GLN A 33 16.97 2.61 -5.58
CA GLN A 33 18.19 2.80 -4.79
C GLN A 33 18.55 4.29 -4.61
N MET A 34 18.14 5.16 -5.53
CA MET A 34 18.50 6.58 -5.55
C MET A 34 17.42 7.52 -4.98
N ARG A 35 16.63 7.08 -3.98
CA ARG A 35 15.54 7.91 -3.42
C ARG A 35 15.94 8.59 -2.12
N SER A 36 15.66 9.89 -2.06
CA SER A 36 15.53 10.66 -0.83
C SER A 36 14.09 10.65 -0.28
N SER A 37 13.17 9.87 -0.87
CA SER A 37 11.79 9.73 -0.39
C SER A 37 11.35 8.29 -0.18
N ALA A 38 10.50 8.10 0.82
CA ALA A 38 9.86 6.85 1.18
C ALA A 38 8.34 7.04 1.14
N ARG A 39 7.63 6.06 0.56
CA ARG A 39 6.16 6.07 0.52
C ARG A 39 5.63 4.99 1.45
N ILE A 40 4.67 5.34 2.29
CA ILE A 40 4.10 4.48 3.30
C ILE A 40 2.58 4.40 3.08
N CYS A 41 2.05 3.18 3.06
CA CYS A 41 0.62 2.93 3.08
C CYS A 41 0.18 2.53 4.49
N PHE A 42 -0.92 3.11 4.96
CA PHE A 42 -1.50 2.78 6.28
C PHE A 42 -2.47 1.62 6.24
N GLY A 43 -2.86 1.14 5.06
CA GLY A 43 -3.79 0.03 4.94
C GLY A 43 -4.29 -0.18 3.53
N HIS A 44 -5.34 -0.97 3.42
CA HIS A 44 -6.01 -1.22 2.14
C HIS A 44 -7.06 -0.16 1.85
N PHE A 45 -7.39 0.02 0.58
CA PHE A 45 -8.47 0.89 0.12
C PHE A 45 -9.69 0.06 -0.23
N ALA A 46 -10.86 0.50 0.23
CA ALA A 46 -12.12 -0.14 -0.08
C ALA A 46 -12.90 0.65 -1.14
N SER A 47 -13.57 -0.05 -2.04
CA SER A 47 -14.48 0.53 -3.03
C SER A 47 -15.80 -0.22 -3.05
N ARG A 48 -16.92 0.50 -3.27
CA ARG A 48 -18.25 -0.09 -3.52
C ARG A 48 -18.48 -0.49 -4.99
N SER A 49 -17.41 -0.50 -5.78
CA SER A 49 -17.38 -1.03 -7.14
C SER A 49 -16.32 -2.13 -7.23
N PHE A 50 -16.22 -2.81 -8.38
CA PHE A 50 -15.09 -3.71 -8.68
C PHE A 50 -13.93 -3.01 -9.41
N GLU A 51 -13.97 -1.69 -9.48
CA GLU A 51 -12.93 -0.87 -10.08
C GLU A 51 -12.00 -0.32 -8.99
N ALA A 52 -10.74 -0.09 -9.38
CA ALA A 52 -9.75 0.49 -8.49
C ALA A 52 -10.20 1.88 -8.01
N PRO A 53 -10.15 2.16 -6.70
CA PRO A 53 -10.54 3.47 -6.17
C PRO A 53 -9.61 4.56 -6.71
N LYS A 54 -10.21 5.71 -7.06
CA LYS A 54 -9.46 6.89 -7.52
C LYS A 54 -9.08 7.78 -6.34
N GLY A 55 -7.99 8.53 -6.48
CA GLY A 55 -7.58 9.52 -5.47
C GLY A 55 -7.09 8.93 -4.16
N VAL A 56 -6.61 7.69 -4.17
CA VAL A 56 -5.96 7.06 -3.01
C VAL A 56 -4.77 7.89 -2.55
N ARG A 57 -4.62 8.02 -1.24
CA ARG A 57 -3.54 8.81 -0.62
C ARG A 57 -2.61 7.89 0.13
N VAL A 58 -1.32 8.09 -0.08
CA VAL A 58 -0.24 7.47 0.68
C VAL A 58 0.58 8.56 1.34
N LEU A 59 1.25 8.25 2.44
CA LEU A 59 2.17 9.18 3.06
C LEU A 59 3.50 9.14 2.31
N GLU A 60 4.02 10.29 1.93
CA GLU A 60 5.37 10.42 1.37
C GLU A 60 6.24 11.18 2.37
N VAL A 61 7.33 10.56 2.79
CA VAL A 61 8.34 11.14 3.67
C VAL A 61 9.57 11.41 2.82
N THR A 62 9.99 12.68 2.76
CA THR A 62 11.13 13.10 1.94
C THR A 62 12.20 13.73 2.82
N ASP A 63 13.41 13.22 2.72
CA ASP A 63 14.61 13.85 3.24
C ASP A 63 14.98 15.04 2.34
N LYS A 64 14.75 16.25 2.85
CA LYS A 64 15.08 17.51 2.16
C LYS A 64 16.58 17.88 2.24
N GLY A 65 17.35 17.22 3.10
CA GLY A 65 18.79 17.43 3.23
C GLY A 65 19.61 16.61 2.23
N ALA A 66 19.07 15.49 1.76
CA ALA A 66 19.64 14.71 0.67
C ALA A 66 19.37 15.40 -0.68
N ALA A 67 20.37 15.45 -1.56
CA ALA A 67 20.16 15.84 -2.95
C ALA A 67 19.12 14.91 -3.58
N ALA A 68 18.24 15.43 -4.44
CA ALA A 68 17.04 14.72 -4.94
C ALA A 68 17.29 13.36 -5.63
N LEU A 69 18.55 13.08 -6.05
CA LEU A 69 18.98 11.84 -6.69
C LEU A 69 19.99 11.04 -5.84
N SER A 70 20.23 11.47 -4.60
CA SER A 70 21.08 10.75 -3.65
C SER A 70 20.24 9.93 -2.68
N GLN A 71 20.72 8.74 -2.36
CA GLN A 71 20.12 7.90 -1.33
C GLN A 71 20.26 8.60 0.03
N SER A 72 19.16 8.71 0.78
CA SER A 72 19.24 9.13 2.18
C SER A 72 19.60 7.93 3.07
N PRO A 73 20.77 7.93 3.74
CA PRO A 73 21.18 6.81 4.58
C PRO A 73 20.34 6.69 5.86
N HIS A 74 19.68 7.78 6.28
CA HIS A 74 18.93 7.83 7.55
C HIS A 74 17.42 7.68 7.36
N LEU A 75 16.91 7.87 6.14
CA LEU A 75 15.47 7.87 5.88
C LEU A 75 14.78 6.58 6.32
N SER A 76 15.38 5.42 6.05
CA SER A 76 14.81 4.13 6.49
C SER A 76 14.69 4.06 8.01
N ALA A 77 15.75 4.41 8.74
CA ALA A 77 15.76 4.37 10.19
C ALA A 77 14.73 5.35 10.80
N VAL A 78 14.59 6.54 10.22
CA VAL A 78 13.58 7.53 10.65
C VAL A 78 12.17 6.99 10.42
N VAL A 79 11.90 6.38 9.26
CA VAL A 79 10.60 5.77 8.96
C VAL A 79 10.30 4.64 9.93
N ASP A 80 11.27 3.76 10.22
CA ASP A 80 11.07 2.62 11.13
C ASP A 80 10.77 3.06 12.57
N VAL A 81 11.38 4.17 13.02
CA VAL A 81 11.13 4.73 14.36
C VAL A 81 9.77 5.43 14.44
N LEU A 82 9.41 6.23 13.44
CA LEU A 82 8.17 7.03 13.45
C LEU A 82 6.94 6.21 13.08
N LEU A 83 7.11 5.22 12.20
CA LEU A 83 6.04 4.42 11.59
C LEU A 83 6.40 2.93 11.67
N PRO A 84 6.56 2.38 12.89
CA PRO A 84 6.99 1.00 13.05
C PRO A 84 5.98 0.02 12.44
N HIS A 85 6.48 -1.06 11.85
CA HIS A 85 5.60 -2.10 11.31
C HIS A 85 4.75 -2.71 12.44
N PRO A 86 3.42 -2.88 12.25
CA PRO A 86 2.58 -3.51 13.25
C PRO A 86 3.04 -4.94 13.54
N ARG A 87 3.24 -5.27 14.83
CA ARG A 87 3.71 -6.60 15.25
C ARG A 87 2.63 -7.67 15.23
N HIS A 88 1.38 -7.25 15.40
CA HIS A 88 0.24 -8.15 15.52
C HIS A 88 -0.95 -7.60 14.74
N TYR A 89 -1.70 -8.52 14.14
CA TYR A 89 -2.95 -8.23 13.44
C TYR A 89 -4.06 -9.07 14.07
N ARG A 90 -5.23 -8.46 14.26
CA ARG A 90 -6.45 -9.18 14.68
C ARG A 90 -7.26 -9.51 13.43
N LEU A 91 -7.64 -10.78 13.29
CA LEU A 91 -8.58 -11.18 12.24
C LEU A 91 -9.95 -10.55 12.52
N VAL A 92 -10.43 -9.71 11.59
CA VAL A 92 -11.75 -9.06 11.68
C VAL A 92 -12.76 -9.63 10.69
N PHE A 93 -12.28 -10.25 9.61
CA PHE A 93 -13.11 -10.80 8.55
C PHE A 93 -12.34 -11.88 7.79
N THR A 94 -13.06 -12.90 7.35
CA THR A 94 -12.55 -13.91 6.42
C THR A 94 -13.69 -14.32 5.49
N ASP A 95 -13.36 -14.50 4.22
CA ASP A 95 -14.28 -15.03 3.21
C ASP A 95 -13.73 -16.37 2.71
N LYS A 96 -14.41 -17.46 3.08
CA LYS A 96 -13.98 -18.82 2.73
C LYS A 96 -14.28 -19.18 1.28
N SER A 97 -15.13 -18.43 0.59
CA SER A 97 -15.43 -18.61 -0.83
C SER A 97 -14.71 -17.60 -1.73
N ALA A 98 -13.79 -16.83 -1.16
CA ALA A 98 -12.95 -15.91 -1.91
C ALA A 98 -12.06 -16.68 -2.89
N VAL A 99 -12.14 -16.31 -4.17
CA VAL A 99 -11.17 -16.72 -5.18
C VAL A 99 -10.10 -15.63 -5.25
N PRO A 100 -8.80 -15.96 -5.15
CA PRO A 100 -7.73 -14.97 -5.29
C PRO A 100 -7.85 -14.23 -6.63
N PRO A 101 -7.62 -12.91 -6.67
CA PRO A 101 -7.57 -12.19 -7.93
C PRO A 101 -6.40 -12.71 -8.78
N LEU A 102 -6.66 -12.96 -10.07
CA LEU A 102 -5.67 -13.35 -11.08
C LEU A 102 -4.68 -12.22 -11.38
#